data_AF-A0A6J3MDJ8-F1
#
_entry.id   AF-A0A6J3MDJ8-F1
#
_cell.length_a   1.000
_cell.length_b   1.000
_cell.length_c   1.000
_cell.angle_alpha   90.00
_cell.angle_beta   90.00
_cell.angle_gamma   90.00
#
_symmetry.space_group_name_H-M   'P 1'
#
loop_
_entity.id
_entity.type
_entity.pdbx_description
1 polymer ?
#
loop_
_entity_poly.entity_id
_entity_poly.type
_entity_poly.pdbx_seq_one_letter_code
_entity_poly.pdbx_strand_id
1 'polypeptide(L)'
;MKNASMSASGRDRVVYLAAALLIIFVAGLLVRRIFLPNPEVDVTYSDSQRPDGGNFEHVPAIATHSIAAETTTAAATTSSYKPAPTTTSEHDAPLSHEGSQPDGTNHVEVFSKMTHDGKWFPIDFGDYGSYNPNLIPHPEDNETWYMIAQGLQPELGAAGPRPVYSIELVCEAEYVDKKMKCKRSPISVPIASTASDHCTDSLSWFNYFIGPNDPRVFFGPDRPYITYGSASAYTCLGQWIHDLRRLVRWNTIDALDRTQRFFWPTELQRPPPYGGIEKNWFAFWDHHGDMYLHYDILPRRSFAKVSDDGSEISADLASYTAAHDDTCLKQYMPKLQEHEHIHQATNSLAIVMCQRSSSDCDVAANTYIFTIFHHKTYHGGHNLYEPYLMIFKNVAPFELHALSSKPFWISGRGRAGENWSSDPATSADQSQMMYITSVNWKERGLNYTGYLDDELMIAFGIEDKAAGGIDVTAEQLFKALHLCD
;
A
#
# COMPACT_ATOMS: atom_id res chain seq x y z
N MET A 1 -30.90 -32.22 -83.51
CA MET A 1 -30.44 -33.12 -82.43
C MET A 1 -30.21 -32.28 -81.17
N LYS A 2 -30.97 -32.61 -80.12
CA LYS A 2 -30.77 -32.39 -78.67
C LYS A 2 -30.14 -31.07 -78.17
N ASN A 3 -31.01 -30.25 -77.56
CA ASN A 3 -30.70 -29.37 -76.44
C ASN A 3 -30.18 -30.18 -75.24
N ALA A 4 -29.15 -29.68 -74.55
CA ALA A 4 -28.78 -30.14 -73.20
C ALA A 4 -28.58 -28.91 -72.31
N SER A 5 -29.57 -28.65 -71.45
CA SER A 5 -29.46 -27.75 -70.31
C SER A 5 -28.79 -28.51 -69.15
N MET A 6 -27.65 -28.03 -68.65
CA MET A 6 -27.13 -28.44 -67.34
C MET A 6 -27.49 -27.38 -66.30
N SER A 7 -28.48 -27.70 -65.49
CA SER A 7 -28.79 -27.04 -64.22
C SER A 7 -27.78 -27.52 -63.17
N ALA A 8 -26.76 -26.72 -62.89
CA ALA A 8 -25.94 -26.90 -61.69
C ALA A 8 -26.74 -26.38 -60.47
N SER A 9 -26.90 -27.24 -59.47
CA SER A 9 -27.72 -26.98 -58.29
C SER A 9 -27.16 -25.79 -57.49
N GLY A 10 -28.04 -24.95 -56.95
CA GLY A 10 -27.65 -23.81 -56.10
C GLY A 10 -26.85 -24.19 -54.84
N ARG A 11 -26.75 -25.48 -54.52
CA ARG A 11 -25.95 -25.99 -53.38
C ARG A 11 -24.46 -25.96 -53.65
N ASP A 12 -24.04 -26.22 -54.89
CA ASP A 12 -22.61 -26.31 -55.22
C ASP A 12 -21.96 -24.92 -55.20
N ARG A 13 -22.70 -23.88 -55.62
CA ARG A 13 -22.21 -22.48 -55.57
C ARG A 13 -21.93 -21.99 -54.16
N VAL A 14 -22.70 -22.41 -53.16
CA VAL A 14 -22.50 -22.00 -51.76
C VAL A 14 -21.25 -22.67 -51.17
N VAL A 15 -20.99 -23.93 -51.52
CA VAL A 15 -19.80 -24.66 -51.06
C VAL A 15 -18.52 -24.06 -51.66
N TYR A 16 -18.53 -23.72 -52.96
CA TYR A 16 -17.38 -23.06 -53.59
C TYR A 16 -17.14 -21.65 -53.05
N LEU A 17 -18.19 -20.89 -52.72
CA LEU A 17 -18.04 -19.56 -52.12
C LEU A 17 -17.45 -19.64 -50.70
N ALA A 18 -17.92 -20.59 -49.89
CA ALA A 18 -17.42 -20.81 -48.54
C ALA A 18 -15.96 -21.28 -48.54
N ALA A 19 -15.58 -22.18 -49.46
CA ALA A 19 -14.20 -22.62 -49.61
C ALA A 19 -13.28 -21.48 -50.07
N ALA A 20 -13.72 -20.64 -51.00
CA ALA A 20 -12.96 -19.47 -51.46
C ALA A 20 -12.75 -18.43 -50.34
N LEU A 21 -13.79 -18.16 -49.53
CA LEU A 21 -13.69 -17.25 -48.39
C LEU A 21 -12.76 -17.78 -47.29
N LEU A 22 -12.77 -19.10 -47.03
CA LEU A 22 -11.86 -19.73 -46.08
C LEU A 22 -10.39 -19.62 -46.55
N ILE A 23 -10.13 -19.83 -47.84
CA ILE A 23 -8.77 -19.68 -48.40
C ILE A 23 -8.30 -18.23 -48.30
N ILE A 24 -9.15 -17.25 -48.59
CA ILE A 24 -8.82 -15.83 -48.45
C ILE A 24 -8.55 -15.47 -46.98
N PHE A 25 -9.35 -15.99 -46.05
CA PHE A 25 -9.17 -15.74 -44.61
C PHE A 25 -7.86 -16.35 -44.08
N VAL A 26 -7.55 -17.59 -44.46
CA VAL A 26 -6.31 -18.27 -44.08
C VAL A 26 -5.08 -17.59 -44.71
N ALA A 27 -5.17 -17.17 -45.98
CA ALA A 27 -4.12 -16.40 -46.63
C ALA A 27 -3.92 -15.02 -45.96
N GLY A 28 -4.99 -14.36 -45.55
CA GLY A 28 -4.94 -13.09 -44.79
C GLY A 28 -4.25 -13.24 -43.43
N LEU A 29 -4.54 -14.32 -42.70
CA LEU A 29 -3.87 -14.63 -41.42
C LEU A 29 -2.38 -14.94 -41.61
N LEU A 30 -2.02 -15.66 -42.67
CA LEU A 30 -0.61 -15.96 -43.01
C LEU A 30 0.16 -14.70 -43.42
N VAL A 31 -0.42 -13.82 -44.23
CA VAL A 31 0.20 -12.54 -44.60
C VAL A 31 0.37 -11.63 -43.38
N ARG A 32 -0.60 -11.62 -42.46
CA ARG A 32 -0.52 -10.87 -41.20
C ARG A 32 0.62 -11.36 -40.29
N ARG A 33 0.92 -12.67 -40.33
CA ARG A 33 2.00 -13.28 -39.54
C ARG A 33 3.39 -13.12 -40.16
N ILE A 34 3.48 -12.90 -41.48
CA ILE A 34 4.75 -12.82 -42.21
C ILE A 34 5.19 -11.36 -42.42
N PHE A 35 4.26 -10.41 -42.56
CA PHE A 35 4.59 -9.04 -43.01
C PHE A 35 4.23 -7.91 -42.05
N LEU A 36 3.57 -8.18 -40.92
CA LEU A 36 3.37 -7.17 -39.89
C LEU A 36 4.29 -7.48 -38.70
N PRO A 37 5.29 -6.63 -38.42
CA PRO A 37 6.06 -6.75 -37.19
C PRO A 37 5.10 -6.61 -36.01
N ASN A 38 5.18 -7.55 -35.06
CA ASN A 38 4.61 -7.37 -33.73
C ASN A 38 5.20 -6.07 -33.16
N PRO A 39 4.39 -5.13 -32.64
CA PRO A 39 4.91 -4.13 -31.73
C PRO A 39 5.16 -4.84 -30.39
N GLU A 40 6.26 -5.60 -30.30
CA GLU A 40 6.89 -5.89 -29.02
C GLU A 40 7.44 -4.56 -28.51
N VAL A 41 6.63 -3.88 -27.69
CA VAL A 41 7.15 -2.89 -26.77
C VAL A 41 7.90 -3.69 -25.72
N ASP A 42 9.20 -3.76 -25.90
CA ASP A 42 10.17 -4.34 -24.97
C ASP A 42 10.17 -3.48 -23.70
N VAL A 43 9.22 -3.75 -22.79
CA VAL A 43 9.28 -3.23 -21.42
C VAL A 43 10.27 -4.11 -20.69
N THR A 44 11.55 -3.78 -20.81
CA THR A 44 12.61 -4.38 -19.98
C THR A 44 12.32 -4.01 -18.53
N TYR A 45 11.72 -4.94 -17.79
CA TYR A 45 11.68 -4.91 -16.34
C TYR A 45 13.13 -5.06 -15.86
N SER A 46 13.75 -3.97 -15.39
CA SER A 46 15.12 -4.05 -14.89
C SER A 46 15.13 -4.84 -13.58
N ASP A 47 15.83 -5.97 -13.66
CA ASP A 47 16.15 -6.93 -12.62
C ASP A 47 16.82 -6.23 -11.42
N SER A 48 16.13 -6.19 -10.26
CA SER A 48 16.71 -5.76 -8.98
C SER A 48 16.30 -6.67 -7.81
N GLN A 49 16.03 -7.96 -8.08
CA GLN A 49 15.76 -8.94 -7.03
C GLN A 49 16.62 -10.19 -7.22
N ARG A 50 17.93 -10.01 -6.99
CA ARG A 50 18.80 -11.07 -6.49
C ARG A 50 19.38 -10.62 -5.15
N PRO A 51 19.06 -11.28 -4.03
CA PRO A 51 19.96 -11.28 -2.89
C PRO A 51 21.07 -12.29 -3.23
N ASP A 52 22.19 -11.81 -3.76
CA ASP A 52 23.39 -12.64 -3.86
C ASP A 52 23.88 -12.97 -2.45
N GLY A 53 24.09 -14.26 -2.19
CA GLY A 53 24.51 -14.80 -0.91
C GLY A 53 25.82 -14.19 -0.42
N GLY A 54 25.74 -13.41 0.65
CA GLY A 54 26.88 -13.01 1.45
C GLY A 54 27.37 -14.17 2.31
N ASN A 55 28.62 -14.59 2.10
CA ASN A 55 29.34 -15.50 2.99
C ASN A 55 29.40 -14.89 4.41
N PHE A 56 28.83 -15.56 5.40
CA PHE A 56 29.08 -15.24 6.80
C PHE A 56 29.57 -16.47 7.57
N GLU A 57 30.74 -16.29 8.18
CA GLU A 57 31.44 -17.25 9.03
C GLU A 57 30.67 -17.54 10.33
N HIS A 58 30.83 -18.76 10.81
CA HIS A 58 30.19 -19.32 12.00
C HIS A 58 30.43 -18.51 13.28
N VAL A 59 29.34 -18.18 13.99
CA VAL A 59 29.33 -17.80 15.41
C VAL A 59 28.66 -18.93 16.21
N PRO A 60 29.25 -19.42 17.32
CA PRO A 60 28.72 -20.57 18.05
C PRO A 60 27.52 -20.24 18.94
N ALA A 61 26.62 -21.22 19.04
CA ALA A 61 25.37 -21.19 19.79
C ALA A 61 25.55 -20.96 21.31
N ILE A 62 24.73 -20.08 21.88
CA ILE A 62 24.59 -19.89 23.33
C ILE A 62 23.49 -20.84 23.85
N ALA A 63 23.83 -21.53 24.93
CA ALA A 63 23.03 -22.56 25.58
C ALA A 63 21.73 -22.02 26.20
N THR A 64 20.64 -22.76 25.99
CA THR A 64 19.33 -22.58 26.63
C THR A 64 19.38 -23.02 28.10
N HIS A 65 19.07 -22.11 29.02
CA HIS A 65 18.73 -22.45 30.40
C HIS A 65 17.20 -22.55 30.58
N SER A 66 16.78 -23.73 31.04
CA SER A 66 15.43 -24.05 31.52
C SER A 66 15.11 -23.25 32.78
N ILE A 67 13.92 -22.64 32.82
CA ILE A 67 13.35 -22.08 34.06
C ILE A 67 12.03 -22.79 34.33
N ALA A 68 11.97 -23.37 35.53
CA ALA A 68 10.84 -24.07 36.10
C ALA A 68 9.70 -23.10 36.47
N ALA A 69 8.48 -23.59 36.30
CA ALA A 69 7.25 -22.90 36.69
C ALA A 69 7.09 -22.92 38.22
N GLU A 70 6.93 -21.73 38.82
CA GLU A 70 6.35 -21.60 40.17
C GLU A 70 4.97 -20.93 40.08
N THR A 71 4.00 -21.65 40.63
CA THR A 71 2.61 -21.23 40.75
C THR A 71 2.48 -20.37 41.99
N THR A 72 2.06 -19.11 41.86
CA THR A 72 1.60 -18.32 43.01
C THR A 72 0.24 -17.68 42.75
N THR A 73 -0.66 -17.97 43.67
CA THR A 73 -2.05 -17.52 43.79
C THR A 73 -2.12 -16.02 44.10
N ALA A 74 -2.84 -15.25 43.28
CA ALA A 74 -3.17 -13.85 43.57
C ALA A 74 -4.55 -13.75 44.24
N ALA A 75 -4.56 -13.23 45.47
CA ALA A 75 -5.76 -12.82 46.18
C ALA A 75 -6.19 -11.42 45.70
N ALA A 76 -7.51 -11.26 45.50
CA ALA A 76 -8.14 -10.02 45.09
C ALA A 76 -8.17 -8.99 46.22
N THR A 77 -7.69 -7.78 45.96
CA THR A 77 -7.89 -6.63 46.83
C THR A 77 -8.58 -5.53 46.03
N THR A 78 -9.83 -5.26 46.40
CA THR A 78 -10.65 -4.15 45.91
C THR A 78 -10.13 -2.84 46.47
N SER A 79 -9.83 -1.87 45.60
CA SER A 79 -9.52 -0.49 45.99
C SER A 79 -10.48 0.47 45.28
N SER A 80 -11.25 1.17 46.11
CA SER A 80 -12.23 2.19 45.73
C SER A 80 -11.53 3.48 45.30
N TYR A 81 -11.72 3.90 44.05
CA TYR A 81 -11.27 5.21 43.58
C TYR A 81 -12.30 6.29 43.93
N LYS A 82 -11.83 7.36 44.57
CA LYS A 82 -12.60 8.56 44.93
C LYS A 82 -12.01 9.73 44.15
N PRO A 83 -12.80 10.55 43.45
CA PRO A 83 -12.27 11.58 42.56
C PRO A 83 -11.77 12.78 43.36
N ALA A 84 -10.62 13.33 42.94
CA ALA A 84 -10.05 14.58 43.46
C ALA A 84 -10.18 15.69 42.40
N PRO A 85 -10.17 16.97 42.83
CA PRO A 85 -10.99 18.01 42.24
C PRO A 85 -10.27 18.88 41.19
N THR A 86 -11.13 19.50 40.38
CA THR A 86 -10.89 20.58 39.43
C THR A 86 -10.10 21.73 40.05
N THR A 87 -8.96 22.08 39.46
CA THR A 87 -8.30 23.37 39.65
C THR A 87 -8.03 24.01 38.31
N THR A 88 -8.75 25.10 38.10
CA THR A 88 -8.51 26.16 37.11
C THR A 88 -7.15 26.80 37.31
N SER A 89 -6.36 26.94 36.24
CA SER A 89 -5.43 28.06 36.13
C SER A 89 -5.36 28.53 34.68
N GLU A 90 -5.89 29.73 34.45
CA GLU A 90 -5.51 30.61 33.35
C GLU A 90 -3.99 30.81 33.36
N HIS A 91 -3.35 30.55 32.24
CA HIS A 91 -2.14 31.25 31.86
C HIS A 91 -2.16 31.43 30.34
N ASP A 92 -2.55 32.65 29.95
CA ASP A 92 -2.26 33.22 28.65
C ASP A 92 -0.75 33.16 28.38
N ALA A 93 -0.36 32.37 27.38
CA ALA A 93 0.94 32.45 26.74
C ALA A 93 0.72 32.47 25.22
N PRO A 94 1.37 33.38 24.47
CA PRO A 94 1.06 33.60 23.07
C PRO A 94 1.58 32.44 22.20
N LEU A 95 0.68 31.91 21.37
CA LEU A 95 1.00 31.02 20.26
C LEU A 95 1.85 31.76 19.23
N SER A 96 3.16 31.54 19.28
CA SER A 96 4.07 31.82 18.16
C SER A 96 4.95 30.60 17.92
N HIS A 97 4.43 29.63 17.17
CA HIS A 97 5.23 28.62 16.49
C HIS A 97 5.10 28.78 14.97
N GLU A 98 5.57 29.93 14.46
CA GLU A 98 6.11 29.97 13.11
C GLU A 98 7.46 29.23 13.13
N GLY A 99 7.40 27.91 12.99
CA GLY A 99 8.56 27.12 12.59
C GLY A 99 8.79 27.32 11.10
N SER A 100 9.30 28.48 10.70
CA SER A 100 9.87 28.68 9.37
C SER A 100 11.09 27.76 9.25
N GLN A 101 10.93 26.59 8.59
CA GLN A 101 12.09 25.80 8.19
C GLN A 101 12.96 26.68 7.28
N PRO A 102 14.29 26.70 7.49
CA PRO A 102 15.17 27.44 6.62
C PRO A 102 15.03 26.93 5.18
N ASP A 103 14.87 27.86 4.25
CA ASP A 103 14.56 27.71 2.81
C ASP A 103 15.69 27.03 2.00
N GLY A 104 16.37 26.04 2.59
CA GLY A 104 17.51 25.31 2.03
C GLY A 104 17.56 23.83 2.38
N THR A 105 16.52 23.27 3.01
CA THR A 105 16.40 21.82 3.20
C THR A 105 15.72 21.17 1.99
N ASN A 106 16.32 20.10 1.45
CA ASN A 106 15.76 19.30 0.35
C ASN A 106 14.54 18.45 0.75
N HIS A 107 13.99 18.64 1.96
CA HIS A 107 12.83 17.91 2.49
C HIS A 107 11.97 18.78 3.42
N VAL A 108 10.71 18.38 3.64
CA VAL A 108 9.88 18.83 4.76
C VAL A 108 10.05 17.86 5.92
N GLU A 109 10.58 18.27 7.07
CA GLU A 109 10.68 17.35 8.21
C GLU A 109 9.36 17.29 9.00
N VAL A 110 8.94 16.08 9.37
CA VAL A 110 7.73 15.83 10.17
C VAL A 110 8.09 15.20 11.51
N PHE A 111 7.34 15.56 12.55
CA PHE A 111 7.63 15.20 13.94
C PHE A 111 6.44 14.51 14.60
N SER A 112 6.74 13.46 15.37
CA SER A 112 5.76 12.73 16.16
C SER A 112 5.16 13.62 17.25
N LYS A 113 3.87 13.45 17.53
CA LYS A 113 3.21 14.06 18.69
C LYS A 113 3.07 13.08 19.86
N MET A 114 3.21 11.78 19.62
CA MET A 114 3.23 10.73 20.65
C MET A 114 4.59 10.61 21.35
N THR A 115 5.71 10.90 20.69
CA THR A 115 7.04 10.85 21.32
C THR A 115 7.45 12.21 21.88
N HIS A 116 8.13 12.20 23.03
CA HIS A 116 8.64 13.42 23.64
C HIS A 116 9.78 14.09 22.86
N ASP A 117 10.54 13.33 22.06
CA ASP A 117 11.65 13.84 21.26
C ASP A 117 11.25 14.15 19.81
N GLY A 118 9.96 14.00 19.48
CA GLY A 118 9.43 14.25 18.14
C GLY A 118 9.85 13.23 17.10
N LYS A 119 10.57 12.16 17.47
CA LYS A 119 11.02 11.12 16.55
C LYS A 119 9.95 10.06 16.35
N TRP A 120 10.10 9.25 15.30
CA TRP A 120 9.28 8.05 15.14
C TRP A 120 9.43 7.06 16.31
N PHE A 121 8.46 6.15 16.45
CA PHE A 121 8.47 5.09 17.45
C PHE A 121 8.49 3.70 16.81
N PRO A 122 9.15 2.70 17.43
CA PRO A 122 9.17 1.34 16.93
C PRO A 122 7.81 0.65 17.12
N ILE A 123 7.53 -0.28 16.22
CA ILE A 123 6.37 -1.19 16.26
C ILE A 123 6.85 -2.57 16.68
N ASP A 124 6.24 -3.13 17.72
CA ASP A 124 6.70 -4.34 18.41
C ASP A 124 5.59 -5.41 18.47
N PHE A 125 5.78 -6.48 17.71
CA PHE A 125 4.91 -7.66 17.68
C PHE A 125 5.29 -8.73 18.73
N GLY A 126 6.17 -8.39 19.68
CA GLY A 126 6.60 -9.26 20.76
C GLY A 126 7.54 -10.36 20.27
N ASP A 127 7.08 -11.61 20.36
CA ASP A 127 7.89 -12.79 20.05
C ASP A 127 8.15 -12.99 18.54
N TYR A 128 7.53 -12.16 17.70
CA TYR A 128 7.63 -12.25 16.25
C TYR A 128 8.29 -11.01 15.68
N GLY A 129 9.28 -11.23 14.81
CA GLY A 129 9.75 -10.18 13.92
C GLY A 129 8.66 -9.81 12.91
N SER A 130 8.65 -8.56 12.47
CA SER A 130 7.69 -8.10 11.46
C SER A 130 8.25 -6.94 10.63
N TYR A 131 7.69 -6.78 9.44
CA TYR A 131 7.91 -5.66 8.53
C TYR A 131 6.59 -5.33 7.82
N ASN A 132 6.56 -4.28 7.00
CA ASN A 132 5.34 -3.79 6.34
C ASN A 132 4.16 -3.54 7.29
N PRO A 133 4.34 -2.72 8.34
CA PRO A 133 3.32 -2.53 9.37
C PRO A 133 2.14 -1.69 8.89
N ASN A 134 1.02 -1.90 9.57
CA ASN A 134 -0.21 -1.14 9.47
C ASN A 134 -0.74 -0.84 10.86
N LEU A 135 -1.26 0.37 11.04
CA LEU A 135 -1.92 0.80 12.26
C LEU A 135 -3.28 1.38 11.90
N ILE A 136 -4.35 0.84 12.50
CA ILE A 136 -5.72 1.33 12.32
C ILE A 136 -6.40 1.46 13.69
N PRO A 137 -7.10 2.58 13.98
CA PRO A 137 -7.78 2.78 15.26
C PRO A 137 -8.74 1.64 15.64
N HIS A 138 -8.76 1.25 16.91
CA HIS A 138 -9.72 0.30 17.41
C HIS A 138 -11.14 0.90 17.39
N PRO A 139 -12.18 0.16 16.97
CA PRO A 139 -13.54 0.70 16.82
C PRO A 139 -14.19 1.17 18.13
N GLU A 140 -13.66 0.74 19.28
CA GLU A 140 -14.29 0.97 20.59
C GLU A 140 -13.36 1.61 21.64
N ASP A 141 -12.06 1.68 21.36
CA ASP A 141 -11.06 2.10 22.34
C ASP A 141 -10.16 3.15 21.69
N ASN A 142 -10.07 4.33 22.32
CA ASN A 142 -9.34 5.47 21.78
C ASN A 142 -7.82 5.35 21.92
N GLU A 143 -7.35 4.47 22.82
CA GLU A 143 -5.93 4.28 23.11
C GLU A 143 -5.41 2.93 22.59
N THR A 144 -6.24 2.21 21.82
CA THR A 144 -5.89 0.93 21.22
C THR A 144 -5.98 1.04 19.69
N TRP A 145 -5.05 0.38 19.01
CA TRP A 145 -5.04 0.20 17.55
C TRP A 145 -5.00 -1.29 17.23
N TYR A 146 -5.50 -1.68 16.06
CA TYR A 146 -5.07 -2.95 15.47
C TYR A 146 -3.75 -2.71 14.73
N MET A 147 -2.75 -3.55 15.04
CA MET A 147 -1.54 -3.65 14.23
C MET A 147 -1.63 -4.87 13.34
N ILE A 148 -1.34 -4.68 12.05
CA ILE A 148 -1.24 -5.77 11.08
C ILE A 148 0.09 -5.62 10.35
N ALA A 149 0.87 -6.69 10.23
CA ALA A 149 2.17 -6.63 9.57
C ALA A 149 2.54 -7.97 8.95
N GLN A 150 3.43 -7.93 7.98
CA GLN A 150 4.07 -9.10 7.43
C GLN A 150 4.98 -9.73 8.48
N GLY A 151 4.76 -11.01 8.80
CA GLY A 151 5.61 -11.75 9.72
C GLY A 151 6.99 -11.99 9.12
N LEU A 152 8.05 -11.68 9.88
CA LEU A 152 9.40 -12.13 9.54
C LEU A 152 9.49 -13.64 9.78
N GLN A 153 9.76 -14.38 8.72
CA GLN A 153 10.12 -15.78 8.87
C GLN A 153 11.55 -15.87 9.40
N PRO A 154 11.83 -16.73 10.40
CA PRO A 154 13.21 -17.01 10.78
C PRO A 154 13.97 -17.49 9.55
N GLU A 155 15.17 -16.95 9.32
CA GLU A 155 16.01 -17.26 8.16
C GLU A 155 16.08 -18.77 7.95
N LEU A 156 15.46 -19.25 6.87
CA LEU A 156 15.55 -20.65 6.46
C LEU A 156 16.97 -20.85 5.94
N GLY A 157 17.88 -21.25 6.82
CA GLY A 157 19.28 -21.47 6.51
C GLY A 157 19.49 -22.29 5.23
N ALA A 158 20.14 -21.67 4.25
CA ALA A 158 21.07 -22.16 3.21
C ALA A 158 20.91 -23.55 2.55
N ALA A 159 19.80 -24.27 2.67
CA ALA A 159 19.65 -25.59 2.02
C ALA A 159 18.40 -25.68 1.13
N GLY A 160 18.59 -25.35 -0.16
CA GLY A 160 17.68 -25.65 -1.27
C GLY A 160 16.44 -24.76 -1.41
N PRO A 161 15.72 -24.86 -2.55
CA PRO A 161 14.44 -24.17 -2.74
C PRO A 161 13.40 -24.81 -1.81
N ARG A 162 13.15 -24.18 -0.67
CA ARG A 162 12.06 -24.55 0.24
C ARG A 162 10.91 -23.59 0.04
N PRO A 163 9.66 -24.05 0.22
CA PRO A 163 8.54 -23.14 0.30
C PRO A 163 8.74 -22.11 1.41
N VAL A 164 8.51 -20.85 1.07
CA VAL A 164 8.53 -19.69 1.97
C VAL A 164 7.09 -19.43 2.39
N TYR A 165 6.79 -19.60 3.68
CA TYR A 165 5.43 -19.51 4.22
C TYR A 165 5.14 -18.13 4.77
N SER A 166 4.58 -17.28 3.93
CA SER A 166 4.22 -15.94 4.29
C SER A 166 2.94 -15.91 5.13
N ILE A 167 2.98 -15.15 6.22
CA ILE A 167 1.85 -14.95 7.13
C ILE A 167 1.74 -13.47 7.49
N GLU A 168 0.50 -13.00 7.56
CA GLU A 168 0.20 -11.71 8.18
C GLU A 168 -0.08 -11.91 9.66
N LEU A 169 0.52 -11.06 10.49
CA LEU A 169 0.31 -11.03 11.94
C LEU A 169 -0.70 -9.95 12.29
N VAL A 170 -1.53 -10.19 13.31
CA VAL A 170 -2.44 -9.19 13.88
C VAL A 170 -2.49 -9.24 15.40
N CYS A 171 -2.58 -8.07 16.02
CA CYS A 171 -2.86 -7.90 17.44
C CYS A 171 -3.58 -6.58 17.72
N GLU A 172 -4.24 -6.48 18.88
CA GLU A 172 -4.57 -5.19 19.49
C GLU A 172 -3.31 -4.65 20.17
N ALA A 173 -3.02 -3.36 20.01
CA ALA A 173 -1.82 -2.72 20.51
C ALA A 173 -2.10 -1.38 21.15
N GLU A 174 -1.18 -0.97 22.02
CA GLU A 174 -1.18 0.29 22.73
C GLU A 174 0.21 0.92 22.67
N TYR A 175 0.27 2.24 22.80
CA TYR A 175 1.54 2.94 22.87
C TYR A 175 2.05 2.96 24.32
N VAL A 176 3.05 2.13 24.61
CA VAL A 176 3.62 1.94 25.95
C VAL A 176 5.14 1.82 25.86
N ASP A 177 5.86 2.29 26.88
CA ASP A 177 7.32 2.23 26.94
C ASP A 177 8.03 2.78 25.69
N LYS A 178 7.45 3.84 25.11
CA LYS A 178 7.91 4.53 23.89
C LYS A 178 7.80 3.70 22.60
N LYS A 179 6.96 2.68 22.57
CA LYS A 179 6.74 1.80 21.41
C LYS A 179 5.25 1.55 21.20
N MET A 180 4.84 1.26 19.98
CA MET A 180 3.52 0.65 19.75
C MET A 180 3.66 -0.87 19.92
N LYS A 181 3.00 -1.46 20.91
CA LYS A 181 3.22 -2.85 21.31
C LYS A 181 1.91 -3.63 21.42
N CYS A 182 1.93 -4.87 20.95
CA CYS A 182 0.80 -5.78 21.16
C CYS A 182 0.45 -5.98 22.64
N LYS A 183 -0.83 -5.88 22.98
CA LYS A 183 -1.38 -6.15 24.33
C LYS A 183 -1.31 -7.65 24.69
N ARG A 184 -1.26 -8.51 23.68
CA ARG A 184 -1.15 -9.98 23.75
C ARG A 184 -0.32 -10.49 22.57
N SER A 185 0.24 -11.70 22.64
CA SER A 185 0.95 -12.30 21.51
C SER A 185 0.10 -12.26 20.24
N PRO A 186 0.68 -11.87 19.09
CA PRO A 186 -0.05 -11.75 17.84
C PRO A 186 -0.50 -13.13 17.35
N ILE A 187 -1.53 -13.12 16.51
CA ILE A 187 -2.02 -14.30 15.80
C ILE A 187 -1.87 -14.10 14.30
N SER A 188 -1.88 -15.19 13.53
CA SER A 188 -1.97 -15.09 12.07
C SER A 188 -3.36 -14.60 11.65
N VAL A 189 -3.41 -13.64 10.73
CA VAL A 189 -4.66 -13.23 10.07
C VAL A 189 -5.18 -14.44 9.27
N PRO A 190 -6.47 -14.81 9.40
CA PRO A 190 -7.01 -16.03 8.79
C PRO A 190 -7.30 -15.86 7.29
N ILE A 191 -6.25 -15.57 6.50
CA ILE A 191 -6.30 -15.47 5.04
C ILE A 191 -5.80 -16.79 4.45
N ALA A 192 -6.59 -17.40 3.57
CA ALA A 192 -6.21 -18.63 2.89
C ALA A 192 -5.18 -18.34 1.79
N SER A 193 -4.23 -19.27 1.60
CA SER A 193 -3.33 -19.23 0.44
C SER A 193 -4.09 -19.50 -0.85
N THR A 194 -3.70 -18.80 -1.91
CA THR A 194 -4.14 -19.05 -3.29
C THR A 194 -3.03 -19.74 -4.09
N ALA A 195 -3.29 -20.06 -5.36
CA ALA A 195 -2.31 -20.63 -6.30
C ALA A 195 -2.47 -19.98 -7.68
N SER A 196 -1.39 -19.98 -8.48
CA SER A 196 -1.36 -19.44 -9.84
C SER A 196 -0.58 -20.38 -10.75
N ASP A 197 -1.08 -20.56 -11.97
CA ASP A 197 -0.39 -21.27 -13.05
C ASP A 197 0.41 -20.32 -13.96
N HIS A 198 0.47 -19.02 -13.62
CA HIS A 198 1.06 -17.96 -14.45
C HIS A 198 2.45 -17.52 -13.99
N CYS A 199 2.99 -18.10 -12.92
CA CYS A 199 4.35 -17.86 -12.47
C CYS A 199 5.35 -18.68 -13.30
N THR A 200 5.64 -18.22 -14.53
CA THR A 200 6.58 -18.86 -15.46
C THR A 200 7.87 -18.05 -15.60
N ASP A 201 8.90 -18.66 -16.22
CA ASP A 201 10.14 -17.99 -16.61
C ASP A 201 10.82 -17.23 -15.45
N SER A 202 11.04 -15.92 -15.61
CA SER A 202 11.65 -15.05 -14.59
C SER A 202 10.80 -14.90 -13.32
N LEU A 203 9.51 -15.26 -13.37
CA LEU A 203 8.59 -15.24 -12.23
C LEU A 203 8.40 -16.62 -11.59
N SER A 204 9.07 -17.66 -12.10
CA SER A 204 8.90 -19.03 -11.58
C SER A 204 9.29 -19.22 -10.12
N TRP A 205 10.11 -18.32 -9.56
CA TRP A 205 10.47 -18.33 -8.15
C TRP A 205 9.29 -18.02 -7.22
N PHE A 206 8.28 -17.29 -7.69
CA PHE A 206 7.07 -17.01 -6.90
C PHE A 206 6.25 -18.26 -6.63
N ASN A 207 6.46 -19.36 -7.37
CA ASN A 207 5.84 -20.66 -7.05
C ASN A 207 6.26 -21.21 -5.68
N TYR A 208 7.34 -20.69 -5.09
CA TYR A 208 7.79 -21.07 -3.75
C TYR A 208 7.19 -20.21 -2.64
N PHE A 209 6.46 -19.13 -2.96
CA PHE A 209 5.83 -18.24 -1.98
C PHE A 209 4.41 -18.73 -1.70
N ILE A 210 4.16 -19.13 -0.45
CA ILE A 210 2.87 -19.62 0.00
C ILE A 210 2.27 -18.60 0.96
N GLY A 211 1.00 -18.23 0.75
CA GLY A 211 0.27 -17.32 1.64
C GLY A 211 0.16 -15.87 1.13
N PRO A 212 -0.56 -15.03 1.90
CA PRO A 212 -0.66 -13.59 1.64
C PRO A 212 0.69 -12.88 1.87
N ASN A 213 0.92 -11.76 1.18
CA ASN A 213 2.09 -10.91 1.39
C ASN A 213 1.70 -9.43 1.38
N ASP A 214 2.55 -8.59 1.98
CA ASP A 214 2.50 -7.13 1.88
C ASP A 214 1.11 -6.54 2.21
N PRO A 215 0.63 -6.71 3.46
CA PRO A 215 -0.71 -6.29 3.83
C PRO A 215 -0.77 -4.76 3.85
N ARG A 216 -1.91 -4.21 3.43
CA ARG A 216 -2.29 -2.82 3.67
C ARG A 216 -3.67 -2.77 4.30
N VAL A 217 -3.78 -2.10 5.45
CA VAL A 217 -5.04 -1.98 6.19
C VAL A 217 -5.46 -0.51 6.22
N PHE A 218 -6.70 -0.25 5.84
CA PHE A 218 -7.21 1.10 5.67
C PHE A 218 -8.73 1.17 5.83
N PHE A 219 -9.23 2.36 6.16
CA PHE A 219 -10.68 2.62 6.11
C PHE A 219 -11.11 3.06 4.71
N GLY A 220 -12.22 2.49 4.23
CA GLY A 220 -13.09 3.18 3.27
C GLY A 220 -14.18 3.99 4.00
N PRO A 221 -15.11 4.61 3.26
CA PRO A 221 -16.13 5.48 3.85
C PRO A 221 -17.00 4.81 4.92
N ASP A 222 -17.27 3.51 4.78
CA ASP A 222 -18.24 2.78 5.62
C ASP A 222 -17.61 1.69 6.51
N ARG A 223 -16.40 1.20 6.19
CA ARG A 223 -15.77 0.08 6.90
C ARG A 223 -14.25 -0.01 6.66
N PRO A 224 -13.51 -0.77 7.50
CA PRO A 224 -12.12 -1.08 7.24
C PRO A 224 -11.94 -2.24 6.26
N TYR A 225 -10.89 -2.16 5.46
CA TYR A 225 -10.47 -3.15 4.49
C TYR A 225 -9.02 -3.56 4.74
N ILE A 226 -8.68 -4.76 4.30
CA ILE A 226 -7.30 -5.19 4.09
C ILE A 226 -7.11 -5.51 2.61
N THR A 227 -5.99 -5.07 2.05
CA THR A 227 -5.46 -5.60 0.79
C THR A 227 -4.16 -6.33 1.01
N TYR A 228 -3.88 -7.34 0.19
CA TYR A 228 -2.65 -8.14 0.28
C TYR A 228 -2.33 -8.74 -1.10
N GLY A 229 -1.06 -8.99 -1.36
CA GLY A 229 -0.60 -9.76 -2.51
C GLY A 229 -0.81 -11.25 -2.29
N SER A 230 -1.27 -11.97 -3.31
CA SER A 230 -1.30 -13.43 -3.31
C SER A 230 -1.27 -13.96 -4.74
N ALA A 231 -1.18 -15.28 -4.91
CA ALA A 231 -1.21 -15.88 -6.23
C ALA A 231 -2.53 -15.53 -6.96
N SER A 232 -2.41 -15.21 -8.24
CA SER A 232 -3.49 -14.64 -9.06
C SER A 232 -4.07 -15.66 -10.05
N ALA A 233 -5.37 -15.53 -10.34
CA ALA A 233 -6.02 -16.29 -11.40
C ALA A 233 -5.79 -15.71 -12.82
N TYR A 234 -5.15 -14.54 -12.93
CA TYR A 234 -4.97 -13.80 -14.19
C TYR A 234 -3.50 -13.50 -14.51
N THR A 235 -2.67 -13.38 -13.47
CA THR A 235 -1.23 -13.09 -13.52
C THR A 235 -0.48 -14.00 -12.56
N CYS A 236 0.84 -13.86 -12.40
CA CYS A 236 1.57 -14.66 -11.41
C CYS A 236 1.14 -14.28 -9.98
N LEU A 237 1.20 -12.99 -9.66
CA LEU A 237 0.74 -12.45 -8.38
C LEU A 237 -0.24 -11.30 -8.61
N GLY A 238 -1.30 -11.27 -7.83
CA GLY A 238 -2.33 -10.24 -7.87
C GLY A 238 -2.61 -9.67 -6.50
N GLN A 239 -3.33 -8.55 -6.46
CA GLN A 239 -3.73 -7.90 -5.23
C GLN A 239 -5.18 -8.24 -4.90
N TRP A 240 -5.41 -8.65 -3.66
CA TRP A 240 -6.71 -9.04 -3.13
C TRP A 240 -7.21 -7.99 -2.16
N ILE A 241 -8.53 -7.91 -1.98
CA ILE A 241 -9.19 -7.09 -0.96
C ILE A 241 -10.19 -7.93 -0.14
N HIS A 242 -10.31 -7.63 1.15
CA HIS A 242 -11.23 -8.30 2.07
C HIS A 242 -11.71 -7.30 3.13
N ASP A 243 -12.96 -7.43 3.58
CA ASP A 243 -13.47 -6.75 4.78
C ASP A 243 -12.65 -7.17 6.02
N LEU A 244 -11.91 -6.23 6.62
CA LEU A 244 -11.02 -6.52 7.75
C LEU A 244 -11.81 -7.09 8.95
N ARG A 245 -13.07 -6.69 9.11
CA ARG A 245 -13.91 -7.06 10.26
C ARG A 245 -14.21 -8.56 10.31
N ARG A 246 -14.01 -9.26 9.19
CA ARG A 246 -14.09 -10.72 9.06
C ARG A 246 -12.88 -11.45 9.62
N LEU A 247 -11.75 -10.77 9.69
CA LEU A 247 -10.43 -11.36 9.91
C LEU A 247 -9.89 -11.07 11.31
N VAL A 248 -10.43 -10.05 11.96
CA VAL A 248 -10.06 -9.64 13.31
C VAL A 248 -11.30 -9.65 14.21
N ARG A 249 -11.09 -9.54 15.53
CA ARG A 249 -12.19 -9.49 16.49
C ARG A 249 -12.88 -8.11 16.48
N TRP A 250 -13.58 -7.79 15.40
CA TRP A 250 -14.29 -6.53 15.24
C TRP A 250 -15.69 -6.63 15.87
N ASN A 251 -16.09 -5.68 16.71
CA ASN A 251 -17.32 -5.78 17.51
C ASN A 251 -18.59 -5.37 16.75
N THR A 252 -18.81 -5.90 15.54
CA THR A 252 -20.03 -5.59 14.76
C THR A 252 -20.65 -6.87 14.18
N ILE A 253 -21.91 -7.14 14.56
CA ILE A 253 -22.71 -8.25 14.00
C ILE A 253 -22.86 -8.12 12.48
N ASP A 254 -22.87 -6.89 11.98
CA ASP A 254 -22.97 -6.59 10.54
C ASP A 254 -21.87 -7.26 9.72
N ALA A 255 -20.69 -7.53 10.30
CA ALA A 255 -19.63 -8.30 9.63
C ALA A 255 -19.99 -9.77 9.37
N LEU A 256 -21.17 -10.25 9.80
CA LEU A 256 -21.69 -11.58 9.48
C LEU A 256 -22.62 -11.59 8.26
N ASP A 257 -23.02 -10.42 7.76
CA ASP A 257 -23.88 -10.29 6.59
C ASP A 257 -23.09 -10.59 5.30
N ARG A 258 -23.44 -11.71 4.66
CA ARG A 258 -22.79 -12.22 3.45
C ARG A 258 -23.05 -11.38 2.20
N THR A 259 -23.96 -10.41 2.26
CA THR A 259 -24.26 -9.50 1.15
C THR A 259 -23.35 -8.28 1.14
N GLN A 260 -22.52 -8.13 2.16
CA GLN A 260 -21.62 -7.00 2.31
C GLN A 260 -20.44 -7.05 1.32
N ARG A 261 -20.02 -5.86 0.89
CA ARG A 261 -18.87 -5.69 -0.01
C ARG A 261 -17.65 -6.38 0.57
N PHE A 262 -16.99 -7.20 -0.25
CA PHE A 262 -15.77 -7.91 0.12
C PHE A 262 -15.92 -8.80 1.37
N PHE A 263 -17.13 -9.32 1.62
CA PHE A 263 -17.34 -10.37 2.62
C PHE A 263 -16.44 -11.58 2.35
N TRP A 264 -16.28 -11.92 1.07
CA TRP A 264 -15.30 -12.88 0.60
C TRP A 264 -14.09 -12.12 0.05
N PRO A 265 -12.88 -12.71 0.14
CA PRO A 265 -11.72 -12.13 -0.50
C PRO A 265 -11.95 -12.04 -2.01
N THR A 266 -11.74 -10.85 -2.57
CA THR A 266 -11.92 -10.58 -3.99
C THR A 266 -10.57 -10.19 -4.59
N GLU A 267 -10.18 -10.84 -5.69
CA GLU A 267 -9.02 -10.44 -6.45
C GLU A 267 -9.33 -9.16 -7.24
N LEU A 268 -8.63 -8.07 -6.93
CA LEU A 268 -8.78 -6.82 -7.66
C LEU A 268 -8.30 -7.01 -9.09
N GLN A 269 -8.94 -6.32 -10.03
CA GLN A 269 -8.64 -6.39 -11.46
C GLN A 269 -8.22 -5.02 -12.00
N ARG A 270 -7.64 -5.01 -13.20
CA ARG A 270 -7.44 -3.80 -14.03
C ARG A 270 -7.95 -4.04 -15.45
N PRO A 271 -8.27 -2.99 -16.22
CA PRO A 271 -8.43 -3.14 -17.65
C PRO A 271 -7.13 -3.69 -18.28
N PRO A 272 -7.22 -4.59 -19.28
CA PRO A 272 -6.05 -5.06 -20.00
C PRO A 272 -5.21 -3.90 -20.58
N PRO A 273 -3.88 -4.08 -20.72
CA PRO A 273 -3.14 -5.31 -20.45
C PRO A 273 -2.84 -5.51 -18.95
N TYR A 274 -2.71 -6.77 -18.55
CA TYR A 274 -2.18 -7.15 -17.25
C TYR A 274 -0.64 -7.22 -17.30
N GLY A 275 0.00 -6.90 -16.18
CA GLY A 275 1.40 -7.20 -15.92
C GLY A 275 1.60 -8.66 -15.46
N GLY A 276 2.86 -9.05 -15.26
CA GLY A 276 3.18 -10.34 -14.64
C GLY A 276 2.88 -10.38 -13.14
N ILE A 277 3.00 -9.22 -12.48
CA ILE A 277 2.70 -9.01 -11.06
C ILE A 277 1.85 -7.75 -10.95
N GLU A 278 0.67 -7.88 -10.37
CA GLU A 278 -0.20 -6.76 -10.01
C GLU A 278 -0.11 -6.53 -8.51
N LYS A 279 0.44 -5.39 -8.13
CA LYS A 279 0.65 -5.01 -6.74
C LYS A 279 0.69 -3.50 -6.58
N ASN A 280 0.62 -3.05 -5.33
CA ASN A 280 0.74 -1.64 -4.96
C ASN A 280 -0.38 -0.75 -5.52
N TRP A 281 -1.51 -1.36 -5.85
CA TRP A 281 -2.72 -0.64 -6.17
C TRP A 281 -3.35 -0.11 -4.87
N PHE A 282 -4.11 0.97 -4.98
CA PHE A 282 -4.90 1.47 -3.87
C PHE A 282 -6.33 1.78 -4.28
N ALA A 283 -7.26 1.47 -3.38
CA ALA A 283 -8.64 1.87 -3.51
C ALA A 283 -8.81 3.34 -3.11
N PHE A 284 -9.75 4.03 -3.76
CA PHE A 284 -10.22 5.34 -3.36
C PHE A 284 -11.72 5.48 -3.61
N TRP A 285 -12.35 6.46 -2.98
CA TRP A 285 -13.79 6.67 -3.08
C TRP A 285 -14.13 8.10 -3.43
N ASP A 286 -15.13 8.27 -4.29
CA ASP A 286 -15.67 9.59 -4.56
C ASP A 286 -16.66 10.06 -3.47
N HIS A 287 -17.17 11.28 -3.62
CA HIS A 287 -18.14 11.85 -2.68
C HIS A 287 -19.50 11.10 -2.63
N HIS A 288 -19.78 10.19 -3.55
CA HIS A 288 -20.96 9.32 -3.52
C HIS A 288 -20.68 7.96 -2.86
N GLY A 289 -19.42 7.67 -2.50
CA GLY A 289 -19.01 6.39 -1.95
C GLY A 289 -18.83 5.29 -3.01
N ASP A 290 -18.74 5.67 -4.29
CA ASP A 290 -18.36 4.75 -5.35
C ASP A 290 -16.86 4.46 -5.24
N MET A 291 -16.48 3.18 -5.39
CA MET A 291 -15.09 2.73 -5.29
C MET A 291 -14.39 2.77 -6.65
N TYR A 292 -13.13 3.18 -6.62
CA TYR A 292 -12.22 3.18 -7.75
C TYR A 292 -10.89 2.56 -7.35
N LEU A 293 -10.14 2.08 -8.33
CA LEU A 293 -8.83 1.49 -8.14
C LEU A 293 -7.79 2.25 -8.95
N HIS A 294 -6.74 2.70 -8.28
CA HIS A 294 -5.58 3.34 -8.88
C HIS A 294 -4.43 2.35 -8.97
N TYR A 295 -3.87 2.16 -10.17
CA TYR A 295 -2.90 1.10 -10.42
C TYR A 295 -1.58 1.55 -11.04
N ASP A 296 -1.53 2.71 -11.71
CA ASP A 296 -0.28 3.27 -12.25
C ASP A 296 -0.17 4.77 -11.95
N ILE A 297 1.02 5.27 -11.59
CA ILE A 297 1.35 6.71 -11.52
C ILE A 297 2.13 7.17 -12.76
N LEU A 298 3.18 6.42 -13.15
CA LEU A 298 4.03 6.69 -14.30
C LEU A 298 4.10 5.45 -15.20
N PRO A 299 4.31 5.61 -16.53
CA PRO A 299 4.52 6.87 -17.26
C PRO A 299 3.24 7.70 -17.47
N ARG A 300 2.08 7.13 -17.15
CA ARG A 300 0.79 7.82 -17.12
C ARG A 300 0.02 7.33 -15.91
N ARG A 301 -0.71 8.24 -15.28
CA ARG A 301 -1.67 7.90 -14.23
C ARG A 301 -2.79 7.04 -14.82
N SER A 302 -3.22 6.01 -14.09
CA SER A 302 -4.29 5.12 -14.55
C SER A 302 -5.18 4.66 -13.40
N PHE A 303 -6.50 4.71 -13.62
CA PHE A 303 -7.50 4.30 -12.62
C PHE A 303 -8.83 3.94 -13.28
N ALA A 304 -9.60 3.08 -12.63
CA ALA A 304 -10.91 2.64 -13.12
C ALA A 304 -11.91 2.47 -11.97
N LYS A 305 -13.21 2.55 -12.29
CA LYS A 305 -14.30 2.30 -11.35
C LYS A 305 -14.44 0.81 -11.11
N VAL A 306 -14.69 0.44 -9.85
CA VAL A 306 -14.88 -0.93 -9.40
C VAL A 306 -16.36 -1.11 -9.02
N SER A 307 -16.96 -2.24 -9.38
CA SER A 307 -18.32 -2.56 -8.91
C SER A 307 -18.35 -2.74 -7.40
N ASP A 308 -19.52 -2.62 -6.79
CA ASP A 308 -19.68 -2.73 -5.33
C ASP A 308 -19.11 -4.02 -4.73
N ASP A 309 -19.15 -5.13 -5.46
CA ASP A 309 -18.60 -6.42 -5.03
C ASP A 309 -17.18 -6.69 -5.53
N GLY A 310 -16.60 -5.78 -6.33
CA GLY A 310 -15.29 -5.90 -6.94
C GLY A 310 -15.17 -6.88 -8.10
N SER A 311 -16.29 -7.44 -8.57
CA SER A 311 -16.29 -8.43 -9.64
C SER A 311 -16.12 -7.83 -11.04
N GLU A 312 -16.47 -6.56 -11.23
CA GLU A 312 -16.38 -5.86 -12.49
C GLU A 312 -15.53 -4.58 -12.37
N ILE A 313 -14.82 -4.26 -13.43
CA ILE A 313 -14.03 -3.05 -13.57
C ILE A 313 -14.40 -2.30 -14.85
N SER A 314 -14.52 -0.97 -14.75
CA SER A 314 -14.79 -0.12 -15.91
C SER A 314 -13.57 -0.03 -16.84
N ALA A 315 -13.73 0.64 -17.98
CA ALA A 315 -12.58 1.12 -18.74
C ALA A 315 -11.71 2.09 -17.91
N ASP A 316 -10.47 2.29 -18.35
CA ASP A 316 -9.56 3.28 -17.77
C ASP A 316 -10.13 4.71 -17.92
N LEU A 317 -10.29 5.39 -16.80
CA LEU A 317 -10.88 6.72 -16.70
C LEU A 317 -9.82 7.84 -16.71
N ALA A 318 -8.53 7.52 -16.62
CA ALA A 318 -7.49 8.54 -16.59
C ALA A 318 -7.33 9.28 -17.92
N SER A 319 -7.88 8.74 -19.02
CA SER A 319 -7.93 9.43 -20.32
C SER A 319 -8.68 10.76 -20.27
N TYR A 320 -9.62 10.94 -19.34
CA TYR A 320 -10.36 12.20 -19.17
C TYR A 320 -9.53 13.31 -18.53
N THR A 321 -8.46 12.98 -17.80
CA THR A 321 -7.58 13.95 -17.11
C THR A 321 -6.17 13.99 -17.69
N ALA A 322 -5.84 13.10 -18.63
CA ALA A 322 -4.48 12.87 -19.11
C ALA A 322 -3.72 14.14 -19.50
N ALA A 323 -4.33 15.08 -20.21
CA ALA A 323 -3.63 16.31 -20.63
C ALA A 323 -3.19 17.18 -19.43
N HIS A 324 -4.06 17.29 -18.43
CA HIS A 324 -3.79 18.03 -17.20
C HIS A 324 -2.78 17.29 -16.32
N ASP A 325 -3.05 16.00 -16.08
CA ASP A 325 -2.23 15.15 -15.23
C ASP A 325 -0.81 14.99 -15.81
N ASP A 326 -0.65 14.75 -17.11
CA ASP A 326 0.66 14.63 -17.77
C ASP A 326 1.47 15.92 -17.65
N THR A 327 0.82 17.09 -17.71
CA THR A 327 1.48 18.38 -17.53
C THR A 327 1.98 18.53 -16.09
N CYS A 328 1.11 18.24 -15.11
CA CYS A 328 1.47 18.35 -13.70
C CYS A 328 2.57 17.36 -13.30
N LEU A 329 2.43 16.08 -13.69
CA LEU A 329 3.41 15.03 -13.43
C LEU A 329 4.76 15.39 -14.06
N LYS A 330 4.78 15.82 -15.32
CA LYS A 330 6.03 16.21 -15.98
C LYS A 330 6.73 17.39 -15.30
N GLN A 331 5.97 18.32 -14.73
CA GLN A 331 6.50 19.52 -14.10
C GLN A 331 7.05 19.25 -12.70
N TYR A 332 6.33 18.47 -11.89
CA TYR A 332 6.61 18.37 -10.46
C TYR A 332 7.04 16.98 -9.97
N MET A 333 6.91 15.91 -10.77
CA MET A 333 7.47 14.61 -10.36
C MET A 333 8.99 14.65 -10.27
N PRO A 334 9.59 13.88 -9.35
CA PRO A 334 11.02 13.64 -9.32
C PRO A 334 11.53 13.15 -10.68
N LYS A 335 12.64 13.72 -11.13
CA LYS A 335 13.27 13.31 -12.38
C LYS A 335 14.00 11.99 -12.16
N LEU A 336 13.51 10.94 -12.81
CA LEU A 336 14.08 9.61 -12.69
C LEU A 336 15.37 9.48 -13.50
N GLN A 337 16.40 8.90 -12.88
CA GLN A 337 17.60 8.40 -13.54
C GLN A 337 17.48 6.89 -13.85
N GLU A 338 18.52 6.32 -14.46
CA GLU A 338 18.63 4.88 -14.66
C GLU A 338 18.55 4.15 -13.31
N HIS A 339 17.72 3.09 -13.24
CA HIS A 339 17.41 2.31 -12.03
C HIS A 339 16.59 3.03 -10.93
N GLU A 340 16.05 4.20 -11.20
CA GLU A 340 15.09 4.87 -10.32
C GLU A 340 13.66 4.65 -10.78
N HIS A 341 12.72 4.60 -9.84
CA HIS A 341 11.30 4.41 -10.17
C HIS A 341 10.38 5.12 -9.19
N ILE A 342 9.17 5.42 -9.65
CA ILE A 342 8.07 5.83 -8.78
C ILE A 342 7.37 4.58 -8.25
N HIS A 343 7.21 4.51 -6.93
CA HIS A 343 6.61 3.39 -6.24
C HIS A 343 5.35 3.86 -5.49
N GLN A 344 4.18 3.32 -5.83
CA GLN A 344 2.96 3.53 -5.05
C GLN A 344 3.12 2.92 -3.66
N ALA A 345 3.05 3.75 -2.62
CA ALA A 345 3.46 3.35 -1.28
C ALA A 345 2.26 2.91 -0.43
N THR A 346 1.26 3.77 -0.30
CA THR A 346 0.19 3.65 0.69
C THR A 346 -1.18 3.40 0.07
N ASN A 347 -2.17 3.13 0.93
CA ASN A 347 -3.58 3.37 0.64
C ASN A 347 -3.88 4.87 0.43
N SER A 348 -5.13 5.19 0.07
CA SER A 348 -5.63 6.56 0.01
C SER A 348 -6.50 6.92 1.23
N LEU A 349 -6.64 8.22 1.48
CA LEU A 349 -7.60 8.82 2.40
C LEU A 349 -8.19 10.09 1.78
N ALA A 350 -9.38 10.49 2.24
CA ALA A 350 -9.93 11.79 1.92
C ALA A 350 -9.53 12.84 2.98
N ILE A 351 -9.29 14.06 2.55
CA ILE A 351 -8.93 15.19 3.40
C ILE A 351 -9.71 16.44 3.02
N VAL A 352 -10.25 17.13 4.01
CA VAL A 352 -10.78 18.49 3.89
C VAL A 352 -9.63 19.46 4.13
N MET A 353 -9.31 20.28 3.13
CA MET A 353 -8.20 21.25 3.16
C MET A 353 -8.53 22.51 3.99
N CYS A 354 -9.18 22.31 5.13
CA CYS A 354 -9.52 23.30 6.14
C CYS A 354 -9.29 22.71 7.54
N GLN A 355 -9.24 23.56 8.57
CA GLN A 355 -9.38 23.10 9.95
C GLN A 355 -10.83 22.78 10.26
N ARG A 356 -11.09 21.76 11.08
CA ARG A 356 -12.43 21.31 11.48
C ARG A 356 -13.27 22.41 12.14
N SER A 357 -12.62 23.29 12.88
CA SER A 357 -13.27 24.41 13.59
C SER A 357 -13.60 25.61 12.71
N SER A 358 -13.21 25.61 11.43
CA SER A 358 -13.42 26.75 10.52
C SER A 358 -14.88 26.86 10.09
N SER A 359 -15.57 27.92 10.51
CA SER A 359 -16.98 28.17 10.16
C SER A 359 -17.22 28.45 8.68
N ASP A 360 -16.19 28.94 7.98
CA ASP A 360 -16.30 29.46 6.62
C ASP A 360 -15.81 28.42 5.58
N CYS A 361 -15.51 27.19 6.01
CA CYS A 361 -15.04 26.15 5.11
C CYS A 361 -16.19 25.52 4.33
N ASP A 362 -16.12 25.63 3.00
CA ASP A 362 -16.91 24.77 2.12
C ASP A 362 -16.28 23.38 2.08
N VAL A 363 -16.78 22.47 2.92
CA VAL A 363 -16.28 21.09 3.02
C VAL A 363 -16.30 20.39 1.66
N ALA A 364 -17.39 20.55 0.88
CA ALA A 364 -17.53 19.85 -0.39
C ALA A 364 -16.51 20.34 -1.42
N ALA A 365 -16.32 21.65 -1.53
CA ALA A 365 -15.34 22.23 -2.45
C ALA A 365 -13.88 22.03 -2.03
N ASN A 366 -13.63 21.79 -0.74
CA ASN A 366 -12.28 21.64 -0.18
C ASN A 366 -11.93 20.19 0.18
N THR A 367 -12.72 19.18 -0.23
CA THR A 367 -12.38 17.77 -0.02
C THR A 367 -11.58 17.21 -1.19
N TYR A 368 -10.48 16.54 -0.89
CA TYR A 368 -9.59 15.90 -1.86
C TYR A 368 -9.24 14.49 -1.41
N ILE A 369 -8.69 13.70 -2.32
CA ILE A 369 -8.10 12.39 -2.01
C ILE A 369 -6.59 12.53 -2.07
N PHE A 370 -5.90 11.90 -1.13
CA PHE A 370 -4.44 11.87 -1.13
C PHE A 370 -3.89 10.47 -0.96
N THR A 371 -2.66 10.30 -1.43
CA THR A 371 -1.84 9.10 -1.22
C THR A 371 -0.37 9.52 -1.10
N ILE A 372 0.44 8.64 -0.51
CA ILE A 372 1.89 8.77 -0.53
C ILE A 372 2.46 7.86 -1.63
N PHE A 373 3.45 8.37 -2.35
CA PHE A 373 4.28 7.58 -3.26
C PHE A 373 5.76 7.81 -2.93
N HIS A 374 6.62 6.88 -3.31
CA HIS A 374 8.07 7.04 -3.16
C HIS A 374 8.72 7.32 -4.49
N HIS A 375 9.70 8.23 -4.48
CA HIS A 375 10.83 8.14 -5.40
C HIS A 375 11.79 7.10 -4.84
N LYS A 376 11.86 5.97 -5.52
CA LYS A 376 12.74 4.87 -5.15
C LYS A 376 14.01 4.90 -5.98
N THR A 377 15.14 4.87 -5.29
CA THR A 377 16.46 4.73 -5.90
C THR A 377 17.14 3.45 -5.42
N TYR A 378 18.08 2.96 -6.22
CA TYR A 378 18.89 1.80 -5.88
C TYR A 378 20.37 2.14 -6.05
N HIS A 379 21.12 2.10 -4.94
CA HIS A 379 22.54 2.42 -4.94
C HIS A 379 23.33 1.31 -4.24
N GLY A 380 24.09 0.54 -5.02
CA GLY A 380 25.05 -0.43 -4.48
C GLY A 380 24.44 -1.56 -3.64
N GLY A 381 23.23 -2.02 -3.96
CA GLY A 381 22.55 -3.08 -3.18
C GLY A 381 21.50 -2.57 -2.21
N HIS A 382 21.40 -1.25 -2.01
CA HIS A 382 20.55 -0.64 -1.00
C HIS A 382 19.48 0.24 -1.65
N ASN A 383 18.22 0.03 -1.24
CA ASN A 383 17.09 0.81 -1.75
C ASN A 383 16.84 2.02 -0.86
N LEU A 384 16.63 3.19 -1.45
CA LEU A 384 16.18 4.38 -0.73
C LEU A 384 14.77 4.75 -1.20
N TYR A 385 13.96 5.24 -0.27
CA TYR A 385 12.58 5.63 -0.52
C TYR A 385 12.37 7.04 0.02
N GLU A 386 12.17 7.99 -0.89
CA GLU A 386 11.87 9.37 -0.55
C GLU A 386 10.36 9.61 -0.75
N PRO A 387 9.59 9.88 0.30
CA PRO A 387 8.14 9.92 0.23
C PRO A 387 7.59 11.29 -0.18
N TYR A 388 6.68 11.29 -1.14
CA TYR A 388 5.98 12.46 -1.67
C TYR A 388 4.47 12.27 -1.54
N LEU A 389 3.75 13.38 -1.51
CA LEU A 389 2.28 13.38 -1.52
C LEU A 389 1.75 13.65 -2.90
N MET A 390 0.67 12.94 -3.23
CA MET A 390 -0.17 13.21 -4.38
C MET A 390 -1.57 13.50 -3.91
N ILE A 391 -2.16 14.58 -4.41
CA ILE A 391 -3.51 15.04 -4.07
C ILE A 391 -4.30 15.19 -5.37
N PHE A 392 -5.52 14.66 -5.41
CA PHE A 392 -6.42 14.76 -6.55
C PHE A 392 -7.85 15.00 -6.11
N LYS A 393 -8.68 15.52 -7.03
CA LYS A 393 -10.09 15.82 -6.75
C LYS A 393 -10.82 14.56 -6.28
N ASN A 394 -11.71 14.68 -5.29
CA ASN A 394 -12.58 13.59 -4.83
C ASN A 394 -13.86 13.43 -5.68
N VAL A 395 -13.96 14.18 -6.77
CA VAL A 395 -15.05 14.14 -7.74
C VAL A 395 -14.50 13.85 -9.12
N ALA A 396 -15.27 13.11 -9.93
CA ALA A 396 -14.91 12.85 -11.31
C ALA A 396 -14.72 14.18 -12.09
N PRO A 397 -13.72 14.29 -12.98
CA PRO A 397 -12.90 13.19 -13.50
C PRO A 397 -11.64 12.84 -12.67
N PHE A 398 -11.53 13.31 -11.42
CA PHE A 398 -10.43 12.99 -10.49
C PHE A 398 -9.06 13.55 -10.91
N GLU A 399 -9.02 14.71 -11.55
CA GLU A 399 -7.77 15.38 -11.96
C GLU A 399 -6.83 15.59 -10.76
N LEU A 400 -5.52 15.51 -11.03
CA LEU A 400 -4.51 15.88 -10.04
C LEU A 400 -4.76 17.33 -9.59
N HIS A 401 -4.64 17.58 -8.29
CA HIS A 401 -4.77 18.91 -7.73
C HIS A 401 -3.41 19.46 -7.31
N ALA A 402 -2.60 18.63 -6.67
CA ALA A 402 -1.28 19.03 -6.21
C ALA A 402 -0.34 17.84 -6.00
N LEU A 403 0.97 18.14 -6.04
CA LEU A 403 2.05 17.24 -5.66
C LEU A 403 2.93 17.94 -4.61
N SER A 404 3.53 17.20 -3.68
CA SER A 404 4.52 17.81 -2.79
C SER A 404 5.75 18.26 -3.59
N SER A 405 6.26 19.46 -3.30
CA SER A 405 7.40 20.05 -4.01
C SER A 405 8.74 19.40 -3.65
N LYS A 406 8.78 18.74 -2.49
CA LYS A 406 9.92 18.01 -1.96
C LYS A 406 9.43 16.81 -1.16
N PRO A 407 10.27 15.78 -0.93
CA PRO A 407 9.87 14.66 -0.09
C PRO A 407 9.77 15.12 1.36
N PHE A 408 9.02 14.38 2.17
CA PHE A 408 9.05 14.60 3.62
C PHE A 408 10.04 13.65 4.31
N TRP A 409 10.61 14.12 5.42
CA TRP A 409 11.57 13.40 6.23
C TRP A 409 10.97 13.05 7.58
N ILE A 410 10.99 11.77 7.93
CA ILE A 410 10.52 11.29 9.22
C ILE A 410 11.61 11.57 10.26
N SER A 411 11.31 12.42 11.25
CA SER A 411 12.30 12.76 12.27
C SER A 411 12.76 11.51 13.02
N GLY A 412 14.08 11.35 13.15
CA GLY A 412 14.73 10.15 13.68
C GLY A 412 15.16 9.12 12.63
N ARG A 413 14.84 9.29 11.33
CA ARG A 413 15.45 8.50 10.24
C ARG A 413 16.96 8.75 10.20
N GLY A 414 17.76 7.69 10.11
CA GLY A 414 19.23 7.79 10.05
C GLY A 414 19.71 8.53 8.80
N ARG A 415 20.63 9.50 8.96
CA ARG A 415 21.15 10.29 7.84
C ARG A 415 22.43 9.69 7.27
N ALA A 416 22.73 10.03 6.02
CA ALA A 416 24.03 9.79 5.43
C ALA A 416 25.15 10.38 6.30
N GLY A 417 26.19 9.59 6.56
CA GLY A 417 27.33 9.91 7.41
C GLY A 417 27.13 9.57 8.89
N GLU A 418 25.95 9.12 9.30
CA GLU A 418 25.66 8.75 10.69
C GLU A 418 25.79 7.23 10.91
N ASN A 419 26.14 6.82 12.13
CA ASN A 419 26.20 5.41 12.52
C ASN A 419 24.81 4.88 12.87
N TRP A 420 23.89 4.86 11.90
CA TRP A 420 22.55 4.30 12.06
C TRP A 420 22.49 2.80 11.73
N SER A 421 23.50 2.25 11.05
CA SER A 421 23.64 0.82 10.77
C SER A 421 24.93 0.26 11.37
N SER A 422 24.86 -0.98 11.84
CA SER A 422 26.03 -1.79 12.20
C SER A 422 26.52 -2.67 11.05
N ASP A 423 25.80 -2.71 9.92
CA ASP A 423 26.14 -3.49 8.75
C ASP A 423 27.20 -2.74 7.91
N PRO A 424 28.41 -3.29 7.72
CA PRO A 424 29.44 -2.67 6.88
C PRO A 424 29.04 -2.54 5.41
N ALA A 425 28.07 -3.35 4.94
CA ALA A 425 27.59 -3.35 3.56
C ALA A 425 26.59 -2.21 3.27
N THR A 426 25.87 -1.73 4.29
CA THR A 426 25.14 -0.47 4.18
C THR A 426 26.16 0.65 4.23
N SER A 427 26.38 1.31 3.10
CA SER A 427 27.41 2.30 2.98
C SER A 427 27.08 3.49 3.90
N ALA A 428 28.02 3.87 4.76
CA ALA A 428 27.84 4.94 5.73
C ALA A 428 27.54 6.30 5.08
N ASP A 429 27.59 6.42 3.75
CA ASP A 429 27.23 7.59 2.96
C ASP A 429 25.75 7.62 2.51
N GLN A 430 24.94 6.63 2.91
CA GLN A 430 23.50 6.56 2.59
C GLN A 430 22.64 6.80 3.84
N SER A 431 21.38 7.22 3.61
CA SER A 431 20.37 7.29 4.66
C SER A 431 19.75 5.93 4.93
N GLN A 432 19.14 5.77 6.11
CA GLN A 432 18.39 4.57 6.46
C GLN A 432 17.24 4.32 5.48
N MET A 433 17.10 3.08 5.02
CA MET A 433 15.95 2.61 4.23
C MET A 433 14.70 2.60 5.11
N MET A 434 13.83 3.57 4.87
CA MET A 434 12.48 3.63 5.43
C MET A 434 11.47 3.75 4.30
N TYR A 435 10.55 2.80 4.19
CA TYR A 435 9.50 2.82 3.18
C TYR A 435 8.13 2.77 3.83
N ILE A 436 7.27 3.70 3.44
CA ILE A 436 5.93 3.86 3.99
C ILE A 436 5.00 2.81 3.39
N THR A 437 4.27 2.12 4.24
CA THR A 437 3.37 1.03 3.85
C THR A 437 1.90 1.38 4.03
N SER A 438 1.58 2.24 5.01
CA SER A 438 0.19 2.64 5.25
C SER A 438 0.07 4.03 5.89
N VAL A 439 -1.12 4.61 5.68
CA VAL A 439 -1.55 5.87 6.30
C VAL A 439 -3.01 5.74 6.73
N ASN A 440 -3.32 6.06 7.98
CA ASN A 440 -4.69 6.08 8.50
C ASN A 440 -4.90 7.33 9.34
N TRP A 441 -6.13 7.81 9.47
CA TRP A 441 -6.46 8.77 10.52
C TRP A 441 -6.23 8.11 11.89
N LYS A 442 -5.55 8.82 12.79
CA LYS A 442 -5.17 8.31 14.12
C LYS A 442 -6.38 8.18 15.05
N GLU A 443 -7.35 9.07 14.91
CA GLU A 443 -8.50 9.12 15.81
C GLU A 443 -9.59 8.13 15.41
N ARG A 444 -10.20 7.53 16.44
CA ARG A 444 -11.37 6.65 16.28
C ARG A 444 -12.54 7.44 15.68
N GLY A 445 -13.10 6.90 14.59
CA GLY A 445 -14.31 7.42 13.96
C GLY A 445 -14.10 8.38 12.79
N LEU A 446 -12.86 8.81 12.52
CA LEU A 446 -12.55 9.59 11.30
C LEU A 446 -12.62 8.73 10.02
N ASN A 447 -12.46 7.40 10.16
CA ASN A 447 -12.54 6.42 9.08
C ASN A 447 -11.75 6.86 7.83
N TYR A 448 -12.42 7.28 6.75
CA TYR A 448 -11.81 7.69 5.48
C TYR A 448 -11.50 9.18 5.37
N THR A 449 -12.25 10.05 6.05
CA THR A 449 -12.19 11.52 5.83
C THR A 449 -11.77 12.26 7.09
N GLY A 450 -10.71 13.05 6.98
CA GLY A 450 -10.23 13.96 8.04
C GLY A 450 -10.02 15.39 7.55
N TYR A 451 -9.53 16.24 8.44
CA TYR A 451 -9.27 17.67 8.25
C TYR A 451 -7.78 17.97 8.45
N LEU A 452 -7.33 19.17 8.11
CA LEU A 452 -5.92 19.55 8.24
C LEU A 452 -5.41 19.51 9.68
N ASP A 453 -6.27 19.76 10.66
CA ASP A 453 -5.94 19.73 12.09
C ASP A 453 -6.03 18.32 12.72
N ASP A 454 -6.52 17.33 11.98
CA ASP A 454 -6.55 15.94 12.45
C ASP A 454 -5.15 15.29 12.36
N GLU A 455 -4.95 14.23 13.15
CA GLU A 455 -3.69 13.49 13.19
C GLU A 455 -3.76 12.22 12.31
N LEU A 456 -2.69 11.97 11.58
CA LEU A 456 -2.45 10.78 10.79
C LEU A 456 -1.52 9.84 11.55
N MET A 457 -1.78 8.55 11.44
CA MET A 457 -0.90 7.47 11.81
C MET A 457 -0.25 6.91 10.55
N ILE A 458 1.07 7.07 10.43
CA ILE A 458 1.86 6.60 9.28
C ILE A 458 2.74 5.46 9.75
N ALA A 459 2.67 4.31 9.08
CA ALA A 459 3.49 3.15 9.40
C ALA A 459 4.42 2.79 8.23
N PHE A 460 5.62 2.30 8.56
CA PHE A 460 6.69 2.08 7.59
C PHE A 460 7.61 0.92 8.01
N GLY A 461 8.20 0.25 7.01
CA GLY A 461 9.27 -0.73 7.22
C GLY A 461 10.63 -0.06 7.28
N ILE A 462 11.57 -0.72 7.97
CA ILE A 462 12.95 -0.27 8.18
C ILE A 462 13.89 -1.41 7.82
N GLU A 463 14.76 -1.21 6.82
CA GLU A 463 15.80 -2.18 6.41
C GLU A 463 15.29 -3.60 6.07
N ASP A 464 14.00 -3.77 5.75
CA ASP A 464 13.32 -5.08 5.61
C ASP A 464 13.48 -6.00 6.85
N LYS A 465 13.76 -5.39 8.01
CA LYS A 465 14.09 -6.10 9.26
C LYS A 465 13.29 -5.61 10.46
N ALA A 466 12.73 -4.41 10.39
CA ALA A 466 11.99 -3.80 11.48
C ALA A 466 10.81 -2.95 10.98
N ALA A 467 9.98 -2.54 11.92
CA ALA A 467 8.78 -1.77 11.68
C ALA A 467 8.77 -0.52 12.58
N GLY A 468 8.28 0.59 12.04
CA GLY A 468 8.14 1.86 12.75
C GLY A 468 6.84 2.57 12.41
N GLY A 469 6.49 3.53 13.26
CA GLY A 469 5.34 4.41 13.06
C GLY A 469 5.64 5.83 13.52
N ILE A 470 4.88 6.78 12.97
CA ILE A 470 4.90 8.18 13.38
C ILE A 470 3.48 8.75 13.30
N ASP A 471 3.10 9.54 14.29
CA ASP A 471 1.86 10.30 14.27
C ASP A 471 2.13 11.77 13.94
N VAL A 472 1.49 12.29 12.90
CA VAL A 472 1.72 13.66 12.41
C VAL A 472 0.40 14.36 12.20
N THR A 473 0.34 15.67 12.45
CA THR A 473 -0.84 16.46 12.02
C THR A 473 -0.85 16.53 10.50
N ALA A 474 -2.02 16.39 9.87
CA ALA A 474 -2.13 16.47 8.41
C ALA A 474 -1.55 17.79 7.88
N GLU A 475 -1.77 18.92 8.55
CA GLU A 475 -1.15 20.20 8.21
C GLU A 475 0.38 20.13 8.09
N GLN A 476 1.09 19.36 8.93
CA GLN A 476 2.54 19.22 8.82
C GLN A 476 2.95 18.48 7.55
N LEU A 477 2.19 17.42 7.22
CA LEU A 477 2.44 16.58 6.05
C LEU A 477 2.14 17.34 4.75
N PHE A 478 1.07 18.13 4.73
CA PHE A 478 0.58 18.88 3.55
C PHE A 478 1.29 20.21 3.31
N LYS A 479 2.46 20.43 3.92
CA LYS A 479 3.31 21.59 3.64
C LYS A 479 3.96 21.47 2.27
N ALA A 480 4.24 22.63 1.66
CA ALA A 480 5.02 22.74 0.43
C ALA A 480 4.43 21.94 -0.74
N LEU A 481 3.20 22.26 -1.12
CA LEU A 481 2.53 21.68 -2.28
C LEU A 481 2.72 22.56 -3.52
N HIS A 482 2.92 21.93 -4.67
CA HIS A 482 2.78 22.55 -5.98
C HIS A 482 1.39 22.24 -6.52
N LEU A 483 0.61 23.29 -6.79
CA LEU A 483 -0.67 23.17 -7.46
C LEU A 483 -0.46 22.82 -8.93
N CYS A 484 -1.32 21.94 -9.45
CA CYS A 484 -1.31 21.50 -10.84
C CYS A 484 -1.97 22.50 -11.82
N ASP A 485 -2.47 23.64 -11.32
CA ASP A 485 -3.22 24.67 -12.06
C ASP A 485 -2.35 25.59 -12.94
#